data_AF-A0A1I2FCT3-F1
#
_entry.id   AF-A0A1I2FCT3-F1
#
_cell.length_a   1.000
_cell.length_b   1.000
_cell.length_c   1.000
_cell.angle_alpha   90.00
_cell.angle_beta   90.00
_cell.angle_gamma   90.00
#
_symmetry.space_group_name_H-M   'P 1'
#
loop_
_entity.id
_entity.type
_entity.pdbx_description
1 polymer ?
#
loop_
_entity_poly.entity_id
_entity_poly.type
_entity_poly.pdbx_seq_one_letter_code
_entity_poly.pdbx_strand_id
1 'polypeptide(L)'
;EDVLARRRHVLGEDHPSTLNSINSVAAILHSLRLYPEAVELLKDVRARYLRVHGAKHPETTQVTRNLAASLSAMGRTHEAQQLTGRKTNKGKRRFGRKRR
;
A
#
# COMPACT_ATOMS: atom_id res chain seq x y z
N GLU A 1 -4.27 -9.79 23.65
CA GLU A 1 -4.03 -10.53 22.40
C GLU A 1 -3.02 -9.75 21.58
N ASP A 2 -1.75 -10.15 21.58
CA ASP A 2 -0.69 -9.38 20.91
C ASP A 2 0.19 -10.28 20.03
N VAL A 3 -0.46 -10.89 19.04
CA VAL A 3 0.22 -11.73 18.04
C VAL A 3 1.09 -10.88 17.11
N LEU A 4 0.78 -9.59 16.99
CA LEU A 4 1.54 -8.65 16.15
C LEU A 4 2.82 -8.16 16.82
N ALA A 5 2.85 -7.87 18.13
CA ALA A 5 4.10 -7.52 18.82
C ALA A 5 5.03 -8.73 18.95
N ARG A 6 4.49 -9.94 19.18
CA ARG A 6 5.34 -11.14 19.32
C ARG A 6 5.98 -11.58 17.99
N ARG A 7 5.30 -11.36 16.85
CA ARG A 7 5.90 -11.59 15.52
C ARG A 7 6.97 -10.55 15.15
N ARG A 8 6.96 -9.34 15.72
CA ARG A 8 8.06 -8.36 15.53
C ARG A 8 9.38 -8.85 16.13
N HIS A 9 9.35 -9.68 17.18
CA HIS A 9 10.57 -9.99 17.93
C HIS A 9 11.33 -11.25 17.47
N VAL A 10 10.70 -12.18 16.73
CA VAL A 10 11.23 -13.56 16.59
C VAL A 10 11.85 -13.90 15.23
N LEU A 11 11.55 -13.17 14.14
CA LEU A 11 11.96 -13.58 12.78
C LEU A 11 12.95 -12.64 12.07
N GLY A 12 13.44 -11.59 12.75
CA GLY A 12 14.17 -10.52 12.09
C GLY A 12 13.21 -9.67 11.26
N GLU A 13 13.04 -8.42 11.67
CA GLU A 13 12.05 -7.49 11.12
C GLU A 13 12.26 -7.15 9.62
N ASP A 14 13.37 -7.58 9.03
CA ASP A 14 13.79 -7.30 7.65
C ASP A 14 13.77 -8.54 6.73
N HIS A 15 13.37 -9.74 7.21
CA HIS A 15 13.37 -10.92 6.33
C HIS A 15 12.20 -10.85 5.32
N PRO A 16 12.46 -11.05 4.00
CA PRO A 16 11.45 -10.91 2.95
C PRO A 16 10.21 -11.80 3.16
N SER A 17 10.39 -13.03 3.66
CA SER A 17 9.26 -13.92 4.00
C SER A 17 8.33 -13.35 5.09
N THR A 18 8.88 -12.62 6.06
CA THR A 18 8.10 -11.96 7.12
C THR A 18 7.31 -10.80 6.53
N LEU A 19 7.97 -9.98 5.70
CA LEU A 19 7.33 -8.85 5.04
C LEU A 19 6.19 -9.28 4.09
N ASN A 20 6.38 -10.38 3.36
CA ASN A 20 5.33 -10.97 2.51
C ASN A 20 4.12 -11.47 3.33
N SER A 21 4.38 -12.04 4.52
CA SER A 21 3.32 -12.43 5.44
C SER A 21 2.52 -11.22 5.93
N ILE A 22 3.19 -10.10 6.24
CA ILE A 22 2.52 -8.85 6.65
C ILE A 22 1.72 -8.27 5.49
N ASN A 23 2.23 -8.32 4.25
CA ASN A 23 1.48 -7.90 3.07
C ASN A 23 0.19 -8.72 2.88
N SER A 24 0.23 -10.03 3.13
CA SER A 24 -0.97 -10.88 3.14
C SER A 24 -1.99 -10.46 4.20
N VAL A 25 -1.53 -10.10 5.41
CA VAL A 25 -2.40 -9.57 6.47
C VAL A 25 -3.05 -8.24 6.04
N ALA A 26 -2.30 -7.35 5.39
CA ALA A 26 -2.87 -6.10 4.88
C ALA A 26 -3.95 -6.33 3.81
N ALA A 27 -3.81 -7.35 2.96
CA ALA A 27 -4.84 -7.73 1.99
C ALA A 27 -6.13 -8.24 2.66
N ILE A 28 -5.99 -8.98 3.77
CA ILE A 28 -7.12 -9.43 4.58
C ILE A 28 -7.82 -8.21 5.21
N LEU A 29 -7.06 -7.28 5.81
CA LEU A 29 -7.62 -6.06 6.38
C LEU A 29 -8.35 -5.20 5.34
N HIS A 30 -7.80 -5.09 4.13
CA HIS A 30 -8.47 -4.45 3.00
C HIS A 30 -9.81 -5.12 2.67
N SER A 31 -9.85 -6.46 2.67
CA SER A 31 -11.08 -7.22 2.42
C SER A 31 -12.11 -7.04 3.54
N LEU A 32 -11.66 -6.85 4.78
CA LEU A 32 -12.49 -6.51 5.94
C LEU A 32 -12.92 -5.02 5.98
N ARG A 33 -12.56 -4.23 4.96
CA ARG A 33 -12.78 -2.76 4.89
C ARG A 33 -12.10 -1.97 6.03
N LEU A 34 -11.12 -2.58 6.70
CA LEU A 34 -10.24 -1.95 7.69
C LEU A 34 -9.06 -1.29 6.95
N TYR A 35 -9.39 -0.32 6.10
CA TYR A 35 -8.42 0.36 5.26
C TYR A 35 -7.37 1.18 6.05
N PRO A 36 -7.70 1.89 7.15
CA PRO A 36 -6.72 2.63 7.94
C PRO A 36 -5.61 1.73 8.49
N GLU A 37 -5.98 0.59 9.06
CA GLU A 37 -5.08 -0.40 9.62
C GLU A 37 -4.21 -1.03 8.53
N ALA A 38 -4.82 -1.36 7.38
CA ALA A 38 -4.09 -1.87 6.23
C ALA A 38 -3.03 -0.86 5.73
N VAL A 39 -3.36 0.44 5.71
CA VAL A 39 -2.44 1.49 5.25
C VAL A 39 -1.24 1.65 6.18
N GLU A 40 -1.44 1.67 7.49
CA GLU A 40 -0.35 1.79 8.45
C GLU A 40 0.62 0.59 8.36
N LEU A 41 0.07 -0.63 8.24
CA LEU A 41 0.87 -1.84 8.01
C LEU A 41 1.67 -1.77 6.70
N LEU A 42 1.03 -1.38 5.60
CA LEU A 42 1.69 -1.31 4.30
C LEU A 42 2.77 -0.20 4.24
N LYS A 43 2.61 0.91 4.96
CA LYS A 43 3.65 1.95 5.08
C LYS A 43 4.90 1.42 5.77
N ASP A 44 4.73 0.71 6.88
CA ASP A 44 5.84 0.14 7.65
C ASP A 44 6.60 -0.91 6.83
N VAL A 45 5.87 -1.83 6.19
CA VAL A 45 6.43 -2.84 5.29
C VAL A 45 7.17 -2.21 4.11
N ARG A 46 6.61 -1.16 3.49
CA ARG A 46 7.26 -0.45 2.39
C ARG A 46 8.57 0.19 2.83
N ALA A 47 8.62 0.80 4.01
CA ALA A 47 9.84 1.41 4.54
C ALA A 47 10.95 0.38 4.76
N ARG A 48 10.60 -0.82 5.25
CA ARG A 48 11.54 -1.94 5.40
C ARG A 48 12.03 -2.45 4.05
N TYR A 49 11.14 -2.74 3.11
CA TYR A 49 11.53 -3.15 1.75
C TYR A 49 12.40 -2.11 1.03
N LEU A 50 12.14 -0.80 1.25
CA LEU A 50 13.00 0.27 0.75
C LEU A 50 14.42 0.22 1.33
N ARG A 51 14.58 -0.14 2.60
CA ARG A 51 15.90 -0.29 3.24
C ARG A 51 16.62 -1.56 2.80
N VAL A 52 15.92 -2.69 2.73
CA VAL A 52 16.52 -4.01 2.44
C VAL A 52 16.82 -4.19 0.94
N HIS A 53 15.85 -3.85 0.09
CA HIS A 53 15.89 -4.17 -1.34
C HIS A 53 15.88 -2.94 -2.25
N GLY A 54 15.57 -1.75 -1.72
CA GLY A 54 15.48 -0.52 -2.49
C GLY A 54 14.15 -0.33 -3.22
N ALA A 55 13.98 0.86 -3.82
CA ALA A 55 12.73 1.29 -4.45
C ALA A 55 12.40 0.53 -5.75
N LYS A 56 13.40 -0.04 -6.43
CA LYS A 56 13.24 -0.73 -7.72
C LYS A 56 12.87 -2.21 -7.59
N HIS A 57 12.85 -2.75 -6.37
CA HIS A 57 12.54 -4.16 -6.17
C HIS A 57 11.07 -4.48 -6.48
N PRO A 58 10.77 -5.62 -7.11
CA PRO A 58 9.39 -6.03 -7.39
C PRO A 58 8.51 -6.05 -6.15
N GLU A 59 9.04 -6.55 -5.02
CA GLU A 59 8.31 -6.57 -3.74
C GLU A 59 7.94 -5.17 -3.24
N THR A 60 8.90 -4.23 -3.25
CA THR A 60 8.65 -2.84 -2.86
C THR A 60 7.56 -2.21 -3.74
N THR A 61 7.59 -2.50 -5.04
CA THR A 61 6.59 -2.04 -6.00
C THR A 61 5.22 -2.64 -5.70
N GLN A 62 5.16 -3.92 -5.36
CA GLN A 62 3.92 -4.62 -5.03
C GLN A 62 3.27 -4.04 -3.77
N VAL A 63 4.04 -3.84 -2.70
CA VAL A 63 3.56 -3.21 -1.46
C VAL A 63 3.09 -1.78 -1.72
N THR A 64 3.81 -1.02 -2.56
CA THR A 64 3.42 0.34 -2.96
C THR A 64 2.07 0.36 -3.70
N ARG A 65 1.82 -0.62 -4.59
CA ARG A 65 0.51 -0.75 -5.27
C ARG A 65 -0.60 -1.08 -4.29
N ASN A 66 -0.38 -2.01 -3.37
CA ASN A 66 -1.36 -2.37 -2.35
C ASN A 66 -1.69 -1.17 -1.46
N LEU A 67 -0.68 -0.39 -1.06
CA LEU A 67 -0.86 0.83 -0.28
C LEU A 67 -1.71 1.87 -1.03
N ALA A 68 -1.45 2.05 -2.32
CA ALA A 68 -2.24 2.94 -3.17
C ALA A 68 -3.69 2.47 -3.35
N ALA A 69 -3.93 1.16 -3.44
CA ALA A 69 -5.27 0.60 -3.50
C ALA A 69 -6.05 0.89 -2.20
N SER A 70 -5.46 0.60 -1.04
CA SER A 70 -6.08 0.89 0.27
C SER A 70 -6.36 2.38 0.48
N LEU A 71 -5.43 3.27 0.07
CA LEU A 71 -5.65 4.72 0.11
C LEU A 71 -6.78 5.16 -0.83
N SER A 72 -6.86 4.57 -2.02
CA SER A 72 -7.95 4.87 -2.96
C SER A 72 -9.30 4.42 -2.43
N ALA A 73 -9.36 3.28 -1.74
CA ALA A 73 -10.56 2.78 -1.09
C ALA A 73 -11.04 3.68 0.07
N MET A 74 -10.13 4.38 0.75
CA MET A 74 -10.46 5.44 1.72
C MET A 74 -10.86 6.78 1.09
N GLY A 75 -10.87 6.89 -0.24
CA GLY A 75 -11.10 8.16 -0.93
C GLY A 75 -9.87 9.08 -0.99
N ARG A 76 -8.72 8.66 -0.42
CA ARG A 76 -7.43 9.38 -0.48
C ARG A 76 -6.69 9.13 -1.80
N THR A 77 -7.40 9.34 -2.89
CA THR A 77 -6.92 9.12 -4.27
C THR A 77 -5.68 9.95 -4.60
N HIS A 78 -5.59 11.18 -4.09
CA HIS A 78 -4.44 12.05 -4.31
C HIS A 78 -3.14 11.43 -3.76
N GLU A 79 -3.18 10.87 -2.55
CA GLU A 79 -2.00 10.23 -1.94
C GLU A 79 -1.63 8.93 -2.67
N ALA A 80 -2.62 8.12 -3.06
CA ALA A 80 -2.40 6.93 -3.87
C ALA A 80 -1.70 7.25 -5.21
N GLN A 81 -2.06 8.37 -5.82
CA GLN A 81 -1.44 8.85 -7.07
C GLN A 81 0.00 9.30 -6.87
N GLN A 82 0.29 10.04 -5.79
CA GLN A 82 1.66 10.43 -5.47
C GLN A 82 2.55 9.20 -5.23
N LEU A 83 2.00 8.19 -4.55
CA LEU A 83 2.69 6.94 -4.24
C LEU A 83 3.05 6.10 -5.46
N THR A 84 2.15 6.01 -6.45
CA THR A 84 2.36 5.21 -7.66
C THR A 84 3.17 5.95 -8.73
N GLY A 85 3.54 7.21 -8.48
CA GLY A 85 4.22 8.05 -9.47
C GLY A 85 3.41 8.29 -10.75
N ARG A 86 2.16 7.81 -10.79
CA ARG A 86 1.29 7.92 -11.94
C ARG A 86 0.74 9.34 -11.93
N LYS A 87 1.55 10.27 -12.45
CA LYS A 87 1.09 11.57 -12.94
C LYS A 87 0.03 11.26 -14.00
N THR A 88 -1.22 11.09 -13.59
CA THR A 88 -2.32 11.20 -14.53
C THR A 88 -2.27 12.65 -14.95
N ASN A 89 -1.75 12.86 -16.15
CA ASN A 89 -2.00 14.08 -16.88
C ASN A 89 -3.54 14.16 -16.91
N LYS A 90 -4.14 14.93 -16.00
CA LYS A 90 -5.55 15.29 -16.06
C LYS A 90 -5.68 16.22 -17.26
N GLY A 91 -5.47 15.65 -18.46
CA GLY A 91 -5.89 16.20 -19.72
C GLY A 91 -7.39 16.36 -19.58
N LYS A 92 -7.78 17.61 -19.39
CA LYS A 92 -9.13 18.16 -19.44
C LYS A 92 -10.04 17.30 -20.30
N ARG A 93 -10.70 16.28 -19.73
CA ARG A 93 -11.87 15.67 -20.37
C ARG A 93 -12.99 16.68 -20.16
N ARG A 94 -13.07 17.59 -21.14
CA ARG A 94 -14.14 18.58 -21.31
C ARG A 94 -15.46 17.86 -21.08
N PHE A 95 -16.12 18.17 -19.98
CA PHE A 95 -17.53 17.83 -19.77
C PHE A 95 -18.34 18.60 -20.82
N GLY A 96 -18.42 18.05 -22.02
CA GLY A 96 -19.34 18.48 -23.06
C GLY A 96 -20.66 17.76 -22.87
N ARG A 97 -21.46 18.20 -21.89
CA ARG A 97 -22.90 17.92 -21.90
C ARG A 97 -23.47 18.57 -23.17
N LYS A 98 -23.67 17.81 -24.24
CA LYS A 98 -24.64 18.19 -25.27
C LYS A 98 -25.92 17.41 -24.99
N ARG A 99 -26.81 18.08 -24.26
CA ARG A 99 -28.24 17.81 -24.36
C ARG A 99 -28.69 18.34 -25.73
N ARG A 100 -29.25 17.48 -26.56
CA ARG A 100 -30.29 17.82 -27.52
C ARG A 100 -31.24 16.64 -27.56
#